data_AF-A0A2U9T1K8-F1
#
_entry.id   AF-A0A2U9T1K8-F1
#
_cell.length_a   1.000
_cell.length_b   1.000
_cell.length_c   1.000
_cell.angle_alpha   90.00
_cell.angle_beta   90.00
_cell.angle_gamma   90.00
#
_symmetry.space_group_name_H-M   'P 1'
#
loop_
_entity.id
_entity.type
_entity.pdbx_description
1 polymer ?
#
loop_
_entity_poly.entity_id
_entity_poly.type
_entity_poly.pdbx_seq_one_letter_code
_entity_poly.pdbx_strand_id
1 'polypeptide(L)'
;MRTLLKATLPVLSLLALSLSGPGAMAAPAPSNPGDSAPPQSDRWSEDAHGVLEAFFSRYNVRSRFDGKAERRRDHGIRIVLEDGASALRGVELVAEKDAFVTFEEVVEHQYATFFVLDKFRMQGRSASLEFNLPSNARFGVVNFQKTPDGTWEIADEEIMRSSSGSRAFYGELYEGVACRDDTEMAFRWNAYESSRGQPYSGKCPGEEFPDVDDYRSVRAMRARSGR
;
A
#
# COMPACT_ATOMS: atom_id res chain seq x y z
N MET A 1 -11.65 -57.90 3.59
CA MET A 1 -10.41 -58.71 3.61
C MET A 1 -9.34 -57.93 4.34
N ARG A 2 -8.83 -58.50 5.44
CA ARG A 2 -7.80 -57.93 6.34
C ARG A 2 -6.48 -58.66 6.10
N THR A 3 -5.37 -57.93 6.05
CA THR A 3 -3.99 -58.40 6.29
C THR A 3 -3.16 -57.11 6.51
N LEU A 4 -2.70 -56.68 7.68
CA LEU A 4 -2.00 -57.27 8.82
C LEU A 4 -0.64 -57.88 8.47
N LEU A 5 0.45 -57.16 8.75
CA LEU A 5 1.73 -57.72 9.17
C LEU A 5 2.50 -56.72 10.07
N LYS A 6 2.45 -57.01 11.38
CA LYS A 6 3.56 -56.88 12.36
C LYS A 6 4.76 -57.70 11.86
N ALA A 7 6.02 -57.62 12.28
CA ALA A 7 6.75 -57.16 13.46
C ALA A 7 8.20 -56.87 12.94
N THR A 8 9.23 -56.41 13.67
CA THR A 8 9.87 -57.02 14.84
C THR A 8 11.09 -56.14 15.21
N LEU A 9 11.25 -55.79 16.49
CA LEU A 9 12.54 -55.43 17.11
C LEU A 9 13.21 -56.74 17.56
N PRO A 10 14.56 -56.86 17.66
CA PRO A 10 15.20 -56.58 18.96
C PRO A 10 16.71 -56.20 19.00
N VAL A 11 17.11 -55.58 20.12
CA VAL A 11 18.26 -55.90 21.01
C VAL A 11 19.69 -55.33 20.78
N LEU A 12 20.06 -54.50 21.78
CA LEU A 12 21.30 -54.31 22.57
C LEU A 12 22.66 -53.84 22.02
N SER A 13 23.09 -52.75 22.68
CA SER A 13 24.36 -52.50 23.37
C SER A 13 25.67 -52.34 22.61
N LEU A 14 26.28 -51.14 22.77
CA LEU A 14 27.67 -51.02 23.19
C LEU A 14 27.95 -49.65 23.84
N LEU A 15 28.57 -49.71 25.01
CA LEU A 15 29.19 -48.59 25.72
C LEU A 15 30.34 -47.99 24.91
N ALA A 16 30.50 -46.66 24.99
CA ALA A 16 31.80 -46.02 24.97
C ALA A 16 31.80 -44.78 25.87
N LEU A 17 32.67 -44.80 26.88
CA LEU A 17 33.05 -43.68 27.74
C LEU A 17 33.95 -42.69 27.00
N SER A 18 34.10 -41.52 27.64
CA SER A 18 35.15 -40.49 27.47
C SER A 18 34.78 -39.35 26.50
N LEU A 19 35.06 -38.07 26.74
CA LEU A 19 35.97 -37.37 27.66
C LEU A 19 35.39 -35.98 27.98
N SER A 20 35.68 -35.50 29.18
CA SER A 20 35.45 -34.14 29.65
C SER A 20 36.18 -33.09 28.80
N GLY A 21 35.49 -32.02 28.45
CA GLY A 21 36.06 -30.75 27.95
C GLY A 21 35.18 -29.58 28.43
N PRO A 22 35.76 -28.42 28.80
CA PRO A 22 35.06 -27.38 29.55
C PRO A 22 34.05 -26.64 28.67
N GLY A 23 32.96 -26.19 29.29
CA GLY A 23 31.85 -25.50 28.65
C GLY A 23 32.28 -24.32 27.78
N ALA A 24 32.14 -24.48 26.47
CA ALA A 24 31.92 -23.37 25.56
C ALA A 24 30.42 -23.07 25.60
N MET A 25 30.05 -21.92 26.15
CA MET A 25 28.71 -21.39 25.99
C MET A 25 28.42 -21.30 24.48
N ALA A 26 27.37 -21.99 24.04
CA ALA A 26 26.84 -21.80 22.70
C ALA A 26 26.40 -20.34 22.58
N ALA A 27 27.17 -19.55 21.82
CA ALA A 27 26.74 -18.22 21.43
C ALA A 27 25.42 -18.37 20.65
N PRO A 28 24.39 -17.56 20.93
CA PRO A 28 23.22 -17.50 20.08
C PRO A 28 23.67 -17.15 18.66
N ALA A 29 23.13 -17.88 17.67
CA ALA A 29 23.35 -17.59 16.27
C ALA A 29 23.09 -16.09 16.00
N PRO A 30 23.92 -15.40 15.20
CA PRO A 30 23.67 -14.02 14.85
C PRO A 30 22.34 -13.95 14.11
N SER A 31 21.35 -13.36 14.76
CA SER A 31 20.11 -12.94 14.13
C SER A 31 20.44 -12.01 12.96
N ASN A 32 19.90 -12.33 11.77
CA ASN A 32 20.01 -11.50 10.58
C ASN A 32 19.65 -10.04 10.92
N PRO A 33 20.49 -9.04 10.63
CA PRO A 33 20.20 -7.64 10.91
C PRO A 33 19.24 -7.01 9.88
N GLY A 34 18.19 -7.75 9.50
CA GLY A 34 17.30 -7.41 8.37
C GLY A 34 16.00 -6.70 8.71
N ASP A 35 15.48 -6.82 9.94
CA ASP A 35 14.08 -6.42 10.23
C ASP A 35 13.93 -5.36 11.34
N SER A 36 14.99 -4.62 11.64
CA SER A 36 14.89 -3.45 12.52
C SER A 36 14.95 -2.21 11.64
N ALA A 37 13.81 -1.54 11.47
CA ALA A 37 13.77 -0.19 10.92
C ALA A 37 14.85 0.64 11.66
N PRO A 38 15.81 1.26 10.95
CA PRO A 38 16.87 2.00 11.60
C PRO A 38 16.26 3.12 12.45
N PRO A 39 16.85 3.48 13.61
CA PRO A 39 16.38 4.61 14.38
C PRO A 39 16.39 5.85 13.48
N GLN A 40 15.19 6.37 13.22
CA GLN A 40 15.00 7.57 12.42
C GLN A 40 15.59 8.73 13.21
N SER A 41 16.77 9.19 12.81
CA SER A 41 17.32 10.45 13.32
C SER A 41 16.38 11.59 12.93
N ASP A 42 16.31 12.67 13.73
CA ASP A 42 15.50 13.85 13.41
C ASP A 42 15.71 14.35 11.97
N ARG A 43 16.96 14.32 11.49
CA ARG A 43 17.33 14.67 10.10
C ARG A 43 16.67 13.81 9.03
N TRP A 44 16.46 12.52 9.30
CA TRP A 44 15.78 11.62 8.36
C TRP A 44 14.30 12.00 8.25
N SER A 45 13.65 12.30 9.38
CA SER A 45 12.24 12.69 9.40
C SER A 45 12.02 14.04 8.73
N GLU A 46 12.91 15.02 8.96
CA GLU A 46 12.92 16.31 8.25
C GLU A 46 13.09 16.10 6.73
N ASP A 47 14.01 15.23 6.32
CA ASP A 47 14.23 14.95 4.90
C ASP A 47 13.05 14.23 4.25
N ALA A 48 12.47 13.25 4.93
CA ALA A 48 11.28 12.56 4.46
C ALA A 48 10.08 13.52 4.35
N HIS A 49 9.92 14.45 5.30
CA HIS A 49 8.92 15.51 5.23
C HIS A 49 9.12 16.38 3.99
N GLY A 50 10.35 16.84 3.73
CA GLY A 50 10.68 17.62 2.54
C GLY A 50 10.39 16.88 1.22
N VAL A 51 10.64 15.57 1.17
CA VAL A 51 10.27 14.75 -0.01
C VAL A 51 8.75 14.68 -0.18
N LEU A 52 7.99 14.45 0.90
CA LEU A 52 6.53 14.45 0.86
C LEU A 52 5.96 15.82 0.46
N GLU A 53 6.57 16.91 0.90
CA GLU A 53 6.23 18.27 0.49
C GLU A 53 6.40 18.45 -1.02
N ALA A 54 7.56 18.11 -1.56
CA ALA A 54 7.83 18.17 -3.00
C ALA A 54 6.82 17.32 -3.79
N PHE A 55 6.55 16.09 -3.32
CA PHE A 55 5.60 15.18 -3.95
C PHE A 55 4.17 15.74 -3.96
N PHE A 56 3.62 16.11 -2.80
CA PHE A 56 2.23 16.56 -2.71
C PHE A 56 2.00 17.95 -3.31
N SER A 57 3.05 18.78 -3.41
CA SER A 57 3.02 20.02 -4.19
C SER A 57 2.82 19.73 -5.69
N ARG A 58 3.57 18.78 -6.26
CA ARG A 58 3.46 18.36 -7.66
C ARG A 58 2.13 17.66 -7.97
N TYR A 59 1.71 16.76 -7.10
CA TYR A 59 0.54 15.89 -7.30
C TYR A 59 -0.72 16.42 -6.62
N ASN A 60 -0.79 17.73 -6.35
CA ASN A 60 -1.84 18.38 -5.58
C ASN A 60 -3.27 17.96 -5.98
N VAL A 61 -3.77 16.90 -5.33
CA VAL A 61 -5.13 16.37 -5.49
C VAL A 61 -6.16 17.26 -4.79
N ARG A 62 -5.74 18.18 -3.92
CA ARG A 62 -6.63 19.04 -3.12
C ARG A 62 -7.54 19.88 -4.02
N SER A 63 -7.04 20.36 -5.16
CA SER A 63 -7.81 21.11 -6.16
C SER A 63 -8.86 20.29 -6.92
N ARG A 64 -8.84 18.95 -6.80
CA ARG A 64 -9.75 18.06 -7.52
C ARG A 64 -10.98 17.65 -6.72
N PHE A 65 -11.00 17.94 -5.43
CA PHE A 65 -12.17 17.77 -4.56
C PHE A 65 -13.20 18.93 -4.72
N ASP A 66 -12.94 19.89 -5.60
CA ASP A 66 -13.79 21.09 -5.83
C ASP A 66 -14.92 20.92 -6.86
N GLY A 67 -15.21 19.66 -7.26
CA GLY A 67 -16.40 19.34 -8.05
C GLY A 67 -17.66 19.85 -7.34
N LYS A 68 -18.61 20.45 -8.07
CA LYS A 68 -19.78 21.16 -7.49
C LYS A 68 -20.60 20.37 -6.44
N ALA A 69 -20.49 19.04 -6.41
CA ALA A 69 -21.11 18.17 -5.40
C ALA A 69 -20.21 17.88 -4.17
N GLU A 70 -18.88 17.88 -4.33
CA GLU A 70 -17.88 17.62 -3.28
C GLU A 70 -17.41 18.89 -2.56
N ARG A 71 -17.70 20.08 -3.09
CA ARG A 71 -17.38 21.44 -2.55
C ARG A 71 -17.73 21.70 -1.07
N ARG A 72 -18.40 20.78 -0.38
CA ARG A 72 -18.79 20.94 1.02
C ARG A 72 -17.86 20.26 2.02
N ARG A 73 -16.87 19.49 1.58
CA ARG A 73 -15.99 18.76 2.47
C ARG A 73 -14.55 19.21 2.23
N ASP A 74 -13.98 19.88 3.23
CA ASP A 74 -12.58 20.25 3.25
C ASP A 74 -11.73 18.98 3.36
N HIS A 75 -11.42 18.37 2.22
CA HIS A 75 -10.75 17.07 2.20
C HIS A 75 -9.23 17.26 2.36
N GLY A 76 -8.66 16.63 3.38
CA GLY A 76 -7.23 16.37 3.45
C GLY A 76 -6.82 15.24 2.52
N ILE A 77 -5.52 15.12 2.25
CA ILE A 77 -4.97 14.00 1.49
C ILE A 77 -4.95 12.78 2.41
N ARG A 78 -5.55 11.68 1.93
CA ARG A 78 -5.50 10.37 2.61
C ARG A 78 -4.42 9.53 1.98
N ILE A 79 -3.56 8.96 2.80
CA ILE A 79 -2.35 8.26 2.35
C ILE A 79 -2.34 6.87 2.99
N VAL A 80 -2.43 5.85 2.15
CA VAL A 80 -2.20 4.47 2.56
C VAL A 80 -0.71 4.17 2.41
N LEU A 81 -0.11 3.59 3.45
CA LEU A 81 1.27 3.13 3.43
C LEU A 81 1.28 1.60 3.34
N GLU A 82 1.89 1.08 2.28
CA GLU A 82 2.27 -0.33 2.18
C GLU A 82 3.54 -0.60 3.00
N ASP A 83 3.89 -1.88 3.17
CA ASP A 83 5.06 -2.30 3.94
C ASP A 83 6.36 -1.62 3.48
N GLY A 84 6.52 -1.46 2.16
CA GLY A 84 7.70 -0.82 1.55
C GLY A 84 7.82 0.68 1.81
N ALA A 85 6.76 1.33 2.31
CA ALA A 85 6.74 2.75 2.66
C ALA A 85 6.42 2.98 4.15
N SER A 86 6.32 1.93 4.95
CA SER A 86 5.93 1.97 6.38
C SER A 86 6.79 2.90 7.24
N ALA A 87 8.05 3.13 6.86
CA ALA A 87 8.94 4.09 7.51
C ALA A 87 8.37 5.52 7.53
N LEU A 88 7.47 5.89 6.61
CA LEU A 88 6.86 7.22 6.57
C LEU A 88 5.81 7.45 7.67
N ARG A 89 5.35 6.42 8.40
CA ARG A 89 4.21 6.52 9.33
C ARG A 89 4.41 7.52 10.48
N GLY A 90 5.66 7.82 10.84
CA GLY A 90 6.02 8.81 11.87
C GLY A 90 6.43 10.18 11.32
N VAL A 91 6.38 10.38 10.01
CA VAL A 91 6.77 11.64 9.35
C VAL A 91 5.58 12.60 9.39
N GLU A 92 5.84 13.84 9.78
CA GLU A 92 4.83 14.90 9.76
C GLU A 92 4.33 15.12 8.32
N LEU A 93 3.01 15.26 8.15
CA LEU A 93 2.41 15.54 6.86
C LEU A 93 2.34 17.04 6.58
N VAL A 94 2.32 17.39 5.29
CA VAL A 94 2.43 18.78 4.81
C VAL A 94 1.28 19.66 5.28
N ALA A 95 0.07 19.10 5.40
CA ALA A 95 -1.09 19.83 5.91
C ALA A 95 -1.70 19.10 7.10
N GLU A 96 -2.17 19.87 8.08
CA GLU A 96 -2.78 19.37 9.33
C GLU A 96 -3.93 18.39 9.10
N LYS A 97 -4.69 18.58 8.02
CA LYS A 97 -5.83 17.73 7.66
C LYS A 97 -5.45 16.46 6.89
N ASP A 98 -4.21 16.35 6.42
CA ASP A 98 -3.76 15.13 5.75
C ASP A 98 -3.57 14.02 6.79
N ALA A 99 -3.80 12.79 6.39
CA ALA A 99 -3.73 11.66 7.30
C ALA A 99 -3.19 10.41 6.63
N PHE A 100 -2.38 9.66 7.37
CA PHE A 100 -2.14 8.25 7.07
C PHE A 100 -3.36 7.44 7.48
N VAL A 101 -3.84 6.60 6.57
CA VAL A 101 -4.99 5.70 6.80
C VAL A 101 -4.63 4.28 6.40
N THR A 102 -5.38 3.30 6.89
CA THR A 102 -5.25 1.90 6.46
C THR A 102 -6.22 1.57 5.33
N PHE A 103 -6.04 0.42 4.69
CA PHE A 103 -7.03 -0.06 3.72
C PHE A 103 -8.37 -0.39 4.37
N GLU A 104 -8.37 -0.88 5.61
CA GLU A 104 -9.59 -1.09 6.38
C GLU A 104 -10.36 0.21 6.55
N GLU A 105 -9.69 1.32 6.92
CA GLU A 105 -10.33 2.63 7.02
C GLU A 105 -10.82 3.15 5.67
N VAL A 106 -10.06 2.90 4.59
CA VAL A 106 -10.48 3.22 3.22
C VAL A 106 -11.79 2.52 2.88
N VAL A 107 -11.87 1.21 3.10
CA VAL A 107 -13.05 0.40 2.81
C VAL A 107 -14.21 0.76 3.74
N GLU A 108 -13.94 0.89 5.04
CA GLU A 108 -14.91 1.24 6.07
C GLU A 108 -15.59 2.57 5.74
N HIS A 109 -14.84 3.59 5.33
CA HIS A 109 -15.38 4.91 5.00
C HIS A 109 -15.77 5.06 3.53
N GLN A 110 -15.54 4.04 2.69
CA GLN A 110 -15.80 4.06 1.26
C GLN A 110 -15.12 5.24 0.55
N TYR A 111 -13.85 5.46 0.86
CA TYR A 111 -13.03 6.48 0.20
C TYR A 111 -12.71 6.06 -1.23
N ALA A 112 -12.86 6.99 -2.15
CA ALA A 112 -12.46 6.79 -3.54
C ALA A 112 -11.18 7.55 -3.88
N THR A 113 -10.85 8.58 -3.11
CA THR A 113 -9.67 9.41 -3.38
C THR A 113 -8.69 9.32 -2.22
N PHE A 114 -7.56 8.66 -2.50
CA PHE A 114 -6.42 8.49 -1.61
C PHE A 114 -5.19 8.14 -2.45
N PHE A 115 -4.00 8.32 -1.88
CA PHE A 115 -2.75 7.77 -2.40
C PHE A 115 -2.46 6.43 -1.74
N VAL A 116 -1.80 5.55 -2.48
CA VAL A 116 -1.06 4.41 -1.93
C VAL A 116 0.41 4.69 -2.18
N LEU A 117 1.22 4.68 -1.13
CA LEU A 117 2.67 4.75 -1.24
C LEU A 117 3.19 3.32 -1.06
N ASP A 118 3.72 2.76 -2.13
CA ASP A 118 4.11 1.36 -2.20
C ASP A 118 5.51 1.15 -1.61
N LYS A 119 6.46 2.01 -2.03
CA LYS A 119 7.85 1.95 -1.61
C LYS A 119 8.43 3.33 -1.41
N PHE A 120 9.17 3.51 -0.32
CA PHE A 120 9.96 4.72 -0.08
C PHE A 120 11.41 4.34 0.21
N ARG A 121 12.34 5.00 -0.49
CA ARG A 121 13.78 4.82 -0.29
C ARG A 121 14.46 6.18 -0.22
N MET A 122 15.36 6.35 0.73
CA MET A 122 16.14 7.57 0.87
C MET A 122 17.59 7.23 1.19
N GLN A 123 18.52 7.83 0.46
CA GLN A 123 19.95 7.62 0.61
C GLN A 123 20.71 8.93 0.35
N GLY A 124 21.24 9.52 1.41
CA GLY A 124 22.03 10.75 1.31
C GLY A 124 21.21 11.90 0.73
N ARG A 125 21.53 12.32 -0.49
CA ARG A 125 20.87 13.43 -1.20
C ARG A 125 19.85 12.97 -2.24
N SER A 126 19.52 11.68 -2.28
CA SER A 126 18.57 11.13 -3.26
C SER A 126 17.48 10.35 -2.55
N ALA A 127 16.26 10.42 -3.08
CA ALA A 127 15.13 9.64 -2.61
C ALA A 127 14.28 9.14 -3.77
N SER A 128 13.48 8.11 -3.53
CA SER A 128 12.57 7.52 -4.51
C SER A 128 11.27 7.13 -3.83
N LEU A 129 10.15 7.44 -4.47
CA LEU A 129 8.81 7.14 -4.00
C LEU A 129 8.02 6.46 -5.12
N GLU A 130 7.67 5.20 -4.90
CA GLU A 130 6.73 4.45 -5.74
C GLU A 130 5.31 4.66 -5.20
N PHE A 131 4.38 5.03 -6.07
CA PHE A 131 3.02 5.36 -5.67
C PHE A 131 1.97 4.87 -6.67
N ASN A 132 0.76 4.74 -6.15
CA ASN A 132 -0.47 4.60 -6.91
C ASN A 132 -1.47 5.69 -6.47
N LEU A 133 -2.07 6.36 -7.45
CA LEU A 133 -3.20 7.27 -7.30
C LEU A 133 -4.38 6.70 -8.10
N PRO A 134 -5.14 5.76 -7.51
CA PRO A 134 -6.20 5.04 -8.19
C PRO A 134 -7.24 6.00 -8.77
N SER A 135 -7.52 7.11 -8.07
CA SER A 135 -8.54 8.08 -8.46
C SER A 135 -8.30 8.70 -9.84
N ASN A 136 -7.03 8.87 -10.22
CA ASN A 136 -6.62 9.43 -11.51
C ASN A 136 -6.04 8.37 -12.47
N ALA A 137 -6.10 7.10 -12.06
CA ALA A 137 -5.51 5.98 -12.78
C ALA A 137 -4.02 6.16 -13.05
N ARG A 138 -3.30 6.87 -12.17
CA ARG A 138 -1.86 7.15 -12.30
C ARG A 138 -1.09 6.36 -11.26
N PHE A 139 0.07 5.88 -11.66
CA PHE A 139 0.99 5.18 -10.78
C PHE A 139 2.39 5.30 -11.38
N GLY A 140 3.42 5.08 -10.57
CA GLY A 140 4.78 5.16 -11.04
C GLY A 140 5.77 5.46 -9.93
N VAL A 141 6.96 5.88 -10.35
CA VAL A 141 8.06 6.22 -9.45
C VAL A 141 8.43 7.69 -9.64
N VAL A 142 8.62 8.39 -8.53
CA VAL A 142 9.17 9.75 -8.51
C VAL A 142 10.51 9.70 -7.82
N ASN A 143 11.54 10.22 -8.48
CA ASN A 143 12.86 10.34 -7.92
C ASN A 143 13.14 11.79 -7.52
N PHE A 144 13.79 11.96 -6.39
CA PHE A 144 14.05 13.25 -5.77
C PHE A 144 15.53 13.45 -5.55
N GLN A 145 15.93 14.71 -5.63
CA GLN A 145 17.28 15.15 -5.33
C GLN A 145 17.25 16.29 -4.32
N LYS A 146 18.13 16.24 -3.33
CA LYS A 146 18.34 17.32 -2.37
C LYS A 146 19.27 18.36 -2.99
N THR A 147 18.79 19.58 -3.15
CA THR A 147 19.52 20.74 -3.65
C THR A 147 20.65 21.16 -2.70
N PRO A 148 21.61 21.99 -3.13
CA PRO A 148 22.68 22.48 -2.25
C PRO A 148 22.18 23.33 -1.06
N ASP A 149 21.02 23.98 -1.20
CA ASP A 149 20.39 24.76 -0.12
C ASP A 149 19.61 23.89 0.88
N GLY A 150 19.51 22.58 0.64
CA GLY A 150 18.89 21.62 1.54
C GLY A 150 17.44 21.29 1.23
N THR A 151 16.84 21.91 0.21
CA THR A 151 15.48 21.64 -0.25
C THR A 151 15.41 20.34 -1.06
N TRP A 152 14.27 19.64 -1.04
CA TRP A 152 14.03 18.48 -1.90
C TRP A 152 13.23 18.88 -3.14
N GLU A 153 13.68 18.42 -4.31
CA GLU A 153 13.00 18.64 -5.59
C GLU A 153 12.85 17.34 -6.37
N ILE A 154 11.88 17.30 -7.28
CA ILE A 154 11.71 16.16 -8.21
C ILE A 154 12.83 16.23 -9.25
N ALA A 155 13.64 15.18 -9.31
CA ALA A 155 14.70 15.03 -10.30
C ALA A 155 14.15 14.46 -11.62
N ASP A 156 13.36 13.39 -11.52
CA ASP A 156 12.72 12.73 -12.65
C ASP A 156 11.47 11.95 -12.20
N GLU A 157 10.61 11.60 -13.17
CA GLU A 157 9.37 10.87 -12.92
C GLU A 157 9.10 9.84 -14.03
N GLU A 158 8.82 8.59 -13.64
CA GLU A 158 8.39 7.51 -14.51
C GLU A 158 6.92 7.19 -14.24
N ILE A 159 6.03 7.92 -14.92
CA ILE A 159 4.58 7.88 -14.63
C ILE A 159 3.80 7.17 -15.73
N MET A 160 3.00 6.20 -15.33
CA MET A 160 2.07 5.49 -16.18
C MET A 160 0.62 5.86 -15.87
N ARG A 161 -0.28 5.60 -16.83
CA ARG A 161 -1.72 5.76 -16.65
C ARG A 161 -2.48 4.54 -17.17
N SER A 162 -3.30 3.92 -16.33
CA SER A 162 -4.11 2.75 -16.71
C SER A 162 -5.51 2.81 -16.10
N SER A 163 -6.49 3.18 -16.92
CA SER A 163 -7.89 3.26 -16.46
C SER A 163 -8.45 1.88 -16.09
N SER A 164 -8.06 0.82 -16.80
CA SER A 164 -8.44 -0.55 -16.45
C SER A 164 -7.73 -1.03 -15.19
N GLY A 165 -6.46 -0.66 -14.99
CA GLY A 165 -5.74 -0.94 -13.74
C GLY A 165 -6.39 -0.25 -12.53
N SER A 166 -6.80 1.01 -12.68
CA SER A 166 -7.58 1.73 -11.66
C SER A 166 -8.88 1.02 -11.32
N ARG A 167 -9.65 0.58 -12.32
CA ARG A 167 -10.89 -0.18 -12.09
C ARG A 167 -10.61 -1.51 -11.40
N ALA A 168 -9.59 -2.24 -11.86
CA ALA A 168 -9.19 -3.50 -11.24
C ALA A 168 -8.81 -3.30 -9.76
N PHE A 169 -8.10 -2.22 -9.43
CA PHE A 169 -7.75 -1.85 -8.06
C PHE A 169 -8.98 -1.58 -7.18
N TYR A 170 -9.96 -0.80 -7.66
CA TYR A 170 -11.20 -0.60 -6.89
C TYR A 170 -12.04 -1.87 -6.79
N GLY A 171 -12.06 -2.72 -7.82
CA GLY A 171 -12.71 -4.03 -7.78
C GLY A 171 -12.10 -4.91 -6.68
N GLU A 172 -10.77 -4.92 -6.56
CA GLU A 172 -10.06 -5.64 -5.50
C GLU A 172 -10.45 -5.17 -4.10
N LEU A 173 -10.69 -3.87 -3.91
CA LEU A 173 -11.03 -3.30 -2.60
C LEU A 173 -12.52 -3.36 -2.26
N TYR A 174 -13.40 -3.23 -3.25
CA TYR A 174 -14.82 -2.95 -3.01
C TYR A 174 -15.80 -3.99 -3.57
N GLU A 175 -15.39 -4.93 -4.43
CA GLU A 175 -16.32 -5.96 -4.93
C GLU A 175 -16.97 -6.72 -3.76
N GLY A 176 -18.31 -6.75 -3.73
CA GLY A 176 -19.08 -7.41 -2.66
C GLY A 176 -19.09 -6.66 -1.32
N VAL A 177 -18.49 -5.46 -1.24
CA VAL A 177 -18.62 -4.60 -0.06
C VAL A 177 -19.99 -3.91 -0.10
N ALA A 178 -20.72 -3.96 1.03
CA ALA A 178 -22.00 -3.28 1.18
C ALA A 178 -21.89 -1.80 0.80
N CYS A 179 -22.70 -1.33 -0.16
CA CYS A 179 -22.63 0.03 -0.66
C CYS A 179 -23.46 0.98 0.22
N ARG A 180 -22.94 2.18 0.49
CA ARG A 180 -23.70 3.24 1.14
C ARG A 180 -23.79 4.49 0.27
N ASP A 181 -25.00 5.04 0.22
CA ASP A 181 -25.28 6.29 -0.49
C ASP A 181 -24.38 7.44 0.03
N ASP A 182 -24.14 8.41 -0.85
CA ASP A 182 -23.43 9.66 -0.58
C ASP A 182 -21.98 9.48 -0.08
N THR A 183 -21.38 8.33 -0.39
CA THR A 183 -19.96 8.03 -0.22
C THR A 183 -19.15 8.37 -1.48
N GLU A 184 -17.86 8.65 -1.31
CA GLU A 184 -16.97 8.95 -2.45
C GLU A 184 -16.95 7.81 -3.45
N MET A 185 -16.96 6.56 -2.97
CA MET A 185 -16.94 5.40 -3.84
C MET A 185 -18.24 5.23 -4.62
N ALA A 186 -19.40 5.53 -4.02
CA ALA A 186 -20.68 5.56 -4.75
C ALA A 186 -20.68 6.64 -5.85
N PHE A 187 -20.19 7.85 -5.55
CA PHE A 187 -20.03 8.91 -6.55
C PHE A 187 -19.08 8.51 -7.68
N ARG A 188 -17.94 7.91 -7.36
CA ARG A 188 -16.97 7.44 -8.35
C ARG A 188 -17.55 6.33 -9.22
N TRP A 189 -18.26 5.38 -8.63
CA TRP A 189 -18.91 4.32 -9.37
C TRP A 189 -19.88 4.88 -10.41
N ASN A 190 -20.73 5.82 -9.99
CA ASN A 190 -21.65 6.47 -10.92
C ASN A 190 -20.96 7.39 -11.90
N ALA A 191 -19.78 7.96 -11.61
CA ALA A 191 -19.01 8.68 -12.61
C ALA A 191 -18.60 7.76 -13.77
N TYR A 192 -18.22 6.50 -13.49
CA TYR A 192 -17.93 5.53 -14.54
C TYR A 192 -19.16 5.23 -15.40
N GLU A 193 -20.32 5.02 -14.78
CA GLU A 193 -21.58 4.78 -15.50
C GLU A 193 -22.16 6.04 -16.16
N SER A 194 -21.84 7.25 -15.66
CA SER A 194 -22.29 8.52 -16.23
C SER A 194 -21.68 8.81 -17.60
N SER A 195 -20.51 8.21 -17.88
CA SER A 195 -19.95 8.19 -19.24
C SER A 195 -20.86 7.44 -20.24
N ARG A 196 -21.87 6.72 -19.75
CA ARG A 196 -22.95 6.06 -20.49
C ARG A 196 -24.30 6.78 -20.39
N GLY A 197 -24.35 8.02 -19.91
CA GLY A 197 -25.55 8.87 -19.92
C GLY A 197 -26.39 8.91 -18.63
N GLN A 198 -25.90 8.33 -17.53
CA GLN A 198 -26.52 8.46 -16.22
C GLN A 198 -26.11 9.77 -15.51
N PRO A 199 -26.97 10.40 -14.70
CA PRO A 199 -26.59 11.57 -13.92
C PRO A 199 -25.54 11.20 -12.85
N TYR A 200 -24.53 12.06 -12.67
CA TYR A 200 -23.58 11.94 -11.57
C TYR A 200 -24.34 12.01 -10.24
N SER A 201 -24.29 10.92 -9.46
CA SER A 201 -25.03 10.80 -8.21
C SER A 201 -24.23 10.04 -7.17
N GLY A 202 -24.55 10.24 -5.89
CA GLY A 202 -23.98 9.47 -4.79
C GLY A 202 -24.76 8.19 -4.50
N LYS A 203 -25.70 7.79 -5.37
CA LYS A 203 -26.59 6.65 -5.11
C LYS A 203 -25.90 5.32 -5.37
N CYS A 204 -26.09 4.36 -4.49
CA CYS A 204 -25.54 3.04 -4.69
C CYS A 204 -26.16 2.34 -5.92
N PRO A 205 -25.35 1.58 -6.67
CA PRO A 205 -25.83 0.79 -7.80
C PRO A 205 -26.64 -0.45 -7.35
N GLY A 206 -26.58 -0.82 -6.07
CA GLY A 206 -27.25 -1.95 -5.45
C GLY A 206 -26.93 -2.02 -3.95
N GLU A 207 -27.26 -3.15 -3.31
CA GLU A 207 -26.93 -3.38 -1.88
C GLU A 207 -25.41 -3.44 -1.64
N GLU A 208 -24.65 -3.92 -2.62
CA GLU A 208 -23.19 -4.03 -2.60
C GLU A 208 -22.60 -3.34 -3.84
N PHE A 209 -21.31 -2.99 -3.79
CA PHE A 209 -20.62 -2.54 -4.99
C PHE A 209 -20.55 -3.68 -6.02
N PRO A 210 -20.82 -3.38 -7.30
CA PRO A 210 -20.91 -4.41 -8.32
C PRO A 210 -19.52 -4.97 -8.63
N ASP A 211 -19.56 -6.14 -9.26
CA ASP A 211 -18.38 -6.75 -9.83
C ASP A 211 -17.76 -5.85 -10.93
N VAL A 212 -16.43 -5.88 -11.03
CA VAL A 212 -15.66 -5.13 -12.04
C VAL A 212 -15.04 -6.12 -13.03
N ASP A 213 -15.49 -6.11 -14.29
CA ASP A 213 -14.99 -7.02 -15.34
C ASP A 213 -13.45 -6.97 -15.53
N ASP A 214 -12.84 -5.78 -15.41
CA ASP A 214 -11.39 -5.61 -15.46
C ASP A 214 -10.70 -6.34 -14.28
N TYR A 215 -11.29 -6.30 -13.08
CA TYR A 215 -10.80 -7.03 -11.91
C TYR A 215 -10.95 -8.55 -12.10
N ARG A 216 -12.08 -9.05 -12.62
CA ARG A 216 -12.21 -10.49 -12.96
C ARG A 216 -11.10 -10.97 -13.88
N SER A 217 -10.78 -10.17 -14.89
CA SER A 217 -9.73 -10.49 -15.85
C SER A 217 -8.36 -10.57 -15.16
N VAL A 218 -8.05 -9.61 -14.28
CA VAL A 218 -6.81 -9.62 -13.47
C VAL A 218 -6.78 -10.78 -12.48
N ARG A 219 -7.87 -11.02 -11.74
CA ARG A 219 -8.01 -12.13 -10.79
C ARG A 219 -7.84 -13.48 -11.48
N ALA A 220 -8.46 -13.67 -12.65
CA ALA A 220 -8.33 -14.88 -13.46
C ALA A 220 -6.91 -15.07 -14.00
N MET A 221 -6.22 -13.99 -14.39
CA MET A 221 -4.80 -14.06 -14.77
C MET A 221 -3.92 -14.47 -13.58
N ARG A 222 -4.09 -13.83 -12.40
CA ARG A 222 -3.35 -14.16 -11.18
C ARG A 222 -3.54 -15.63 -10.77
N ALA A 223 -4.79 -16.11 -10.79
CA ALA A 223 -5.12 -17.50 -10.49
C ALA A 223 -4.46 -18.51 -11.45
N ARG A 224 -4.24 -18.11 -12.72
CA ARG A 224 -3.52 -18.93 -13.71
C ARG A 224 -2.00 -18.85 -13.55
N SER A 225 -1.46 -17.76 -13.02
CA SER A 225 -0.01 -17.55 -12.89
C SER A 225 0.60 -18.11 -11.60
N GLY A 226 -0.21 -18.54 -10.62
CA GLY A 226 0.21 -19.46 -9.55
C GLY A 226 1.52 -19.11 -8.84
N ARG A 227 1.73 -17.84 -8.52
CA ARG A 227 2.77 -17.39 -7.58
C ARG A 227 2.10 -16.71 -6.40
#